data_AF-F3LFM8-F1
#
_entry.id   AF-F3LFM8-F1
#
_cell.length_a   1.000
_cell.length_b   1.000
_cell.length_c   1.000
_cell.angle_alpha   90.00
_cell.angle_beta   90.00
_cell.angle_gamma   90.00
#
_symmetry.space_group_name_H-M   'P 1'
#
loop_
_entity.id
_entity.type
_entity.pdbx_description
1 polymer ?
#
loop_
_entity_poly.entity_id
_entity_poly.type
_entity_poly.pdbx_seq_one_letter_code
_entity_poly.pdbx_strand_id
1 'polypeptide(L)'
;MKRIKKNSLNAIEAFSIPPDKGQFAINGDWENPICFLPSSVSEIDALIDTLKGSDSISFEAFFGTHFIGVRNNDKTSSGAFIKNCINAVSNSESGEGLLEQLALVFNVPILGQSFNFAELGAEGIWNTLGGIKLELSDSESLSEPTWECIVNSHVYKNTSHIKAIELACDGDYHHWIAIPVSKPDFPFKVERKLVEVAIKLVQLR
;
A
#
# COMPACT_ATOMS: atom_id res chain seq x y z
N MET A 1 -9.18 24.27 4.95
CA MET A 1 -8.85 22.83 5.00
C MET A 1 -10.08 22.04 4.57
N LYS A 2 -10.04 21.42 3.39
CA LYS A 2 -11.10 20.50 2.94
C LYS A 2 -10.91 19.20 3.73
N ARG A 3 -11.94 18.78 4.47
CA ARG A 3 -11.96 17.47 5.14
C ARG A 3 -12.23 16.41 4.08
N ILE A 4 -11.47 15.33 4.10
CA ILE A 4 -11.76 14.11 3.34
C ILE A 4 -13.21 13.70 3.62
N LYS A 5 -14.00 13.53 2.55
CA LYS A 5 -15.30 12.87 2.67
C LYS A 5 -15.05 11.42 3.05
N LYS A 6 -15.76 10.96 4.09
CA LYS A 6 -15.68 9.63 4.71
C LYS A 6 -15.76 8.42 3.74
N ASN A 7 -16.06 8.62 2.44
CA ASN A 7 -16.44 7.56 1.49
C ASN A 7 -15.48 7.38 0.30
N SER A 8 -14.23 7.81 0.37
CA SER A 8 -13.34 7.82 -0.81
C SER A 8 -12.58 6.51 -1.09
N LEU A 9 -12.51 5.58 -0.12
CA LEU A 9 -11.97 4.24 -0.34
C LEU A 9 -13.00 3.29 -0.96
N ASN A 10 -14.27 3.44 -0.60
CA ASN A 10 -15.36 2.65 -1.18
C ASN A 10 -15.60 2.96 -2.67
N ALA A 11 -14.99 4.04 -3.19
CA ALA A 11 -14.93 4.31 -4.62
C ALA A 11 -14.03 3.33 -5.39
N ILE A 12 -13.16 2.61 -4.66
CA ILE A 12 -12.30 1.55 -5.20
C ILE A 12 -12.95 0.23 -4.80
N GLU A 13 -13.62 -0.42 -5.75
CA GLU A 13 -14.38 -1.66 -5.53
C GLU A 13 -13.54 -2.77 -4.87
N ALA A 14 -12.24 -2.84 -5.15
CA ALA A 14 -11.35 -3.80 -4.49
C ALA A 14 -11.33 -3.66 -2.95
N PHE A 15 -11.50 -2.45 -2.41
CA PHE A 15 -11.52 -2.23 -0.96
C PHE A 15 -12.90 -2.45 -0.33
N SER A 16 -13.94 -2.83 -1.09
CA SER A 16 -15.25 -3.17 -0.51
C SER A 16 -15.37 -4.62 -0.06
N ILE A 17 -14.33 -5.43 -0.24
CA ILE A 17 -14.24 -6.82 0.24
C ILE A 17 -13.21 -6.94 1.38
N PRO A 18 -13.23 -8.04 2.15
CA PRO A 18 -12.21 -8.31 3.15
C PRO A 18 -10.82 -8.45 2.52
N PRO A 19 -9.73 -8.12 3.24
CA PRO A 19 -8.38 -8.41 2.77
C PRO A 19 -8.16 -9.92 2.65
N ASP A 20 -7.43 -10.35 1.63
CA ASP A 20 -7.19 -11.77 1.33
C ASP A 20 -5.82 -12.27 1.84
N LYS A 21 -4.89 -11.35 2.08
CA LYS A 21 -3.51 -11.64 2.47
C LYS A 21 -2.93 -10.49 3.28
N GLY A 22 -2.10 -10.82 4.27
CA GLY A 22 -1.23 -9.87 4.96
C GLY A 22 0.23 -10.19 4.72
N GLN A 23 1.08 -9.16 4.69
CA GLN A 23 2.52 -9.30 4.51
C GLN A 23 3.30 -8.36 5.43
N PHE A 24 4.42 -8.82 5.96
CA PHE A 24 5.37 -8.00 6.69
C PHE A 24 6.72 -7.96 5.98
N ALA A 25 7.30 -6.77 5.86
CA ALA A 25 8.69 -6.57 5.47
C ALA A 25 9.51 -6.04 6.64
N ILE A 26 10.70 -6.61 6.81
CA ILE A 26 11.66 -6.22 7.85
C ILE A 26 12.68 -5.27 7.22
N ASN A 27 12.88 -4.10 7.82
CA ASN A 27 13.85 -3.11 7.34
C ASN A 27 13.69 -2.74 5.85
N GLY A 28 12.46 -2.82 5.33
CA GLY A 28 12.14 -2.52 3.94
C GLY A 28 12.43 -3.65 2.93
N ASP A 29 12.77 -4.87 3.38
CA ASP A 29 12.98 -6.03 2.50
C ASP A 29 11.62 -6.61 2.03
N TRP A 30 11.11 -6.06 0.93
CA TRP A 30 9.88 -6.51 0.27
C TRP A 30 10.11 -7.67 -0.70
N GLU A 31 11.37 -8.01 -0.97
CA GLU A 31 11.75 -9.17 -1.77
C GLU A 31 11.56 -10.49 -1.00
N ASN A 32 11.64 -10.43 0.34
CA ASN A 32 11.45 -11.58 1.23
C ASN A 32 10.37 -11.32 2.30
N PRO A 33 9.11 -11.03 1.91
CA PRO A 33 8.08 -10.68 2.87
C PRO A 33 7.59 -11.92 3.61
N ILE A 34 7.31 -11.77 4.90
CA ILE A 34 6.62 -12.81 5.67
C ILE A 34 5.12 -12.67 5.41
N CYS A 35 4.55 -13.64 4.71
CA CYS A 35 3.15 -13.64 4.29
C CYS A 35 2.30 -14.47 5.24
N PHE A 36 1.05 -14.06 5.43
CA PHE A 36 0.04 -14.86 6.14
C PHE A 36 -1.33 -14.69 5.51
N LEU A 37 -2.18 -15.70 5.71
CA LEU A 37 -3.59 -15.64 5.34
C LEU A 37 -4.43 -15.23 6.56
N PRO A 38 -5.45 -14.37 6.39
CA PRO A 38 -6.33 -13.94 7.48
C PRO A 38 -7.01 -15.10 8.22
N SER A 39 -7.18 -16.26 7.57
CA SER A 39 -7.79 -17.47 8.12
C SER A 39 -6.81 -18.38 8.89
N SER A 40 -5.50 -18.10 8.86
CA SER A 40 -4.43 -18.96 9.41
C SER A 40 -3.77 -18.37 10.67
N VAL A 41 -4.57 -17.71 11.50
CA VAL A 41 -4.22 -16.96 12.73
C VAL A 41 -3.48 -17.79 13.80
N SER A 42 -3.42 -19.11 13.69
CA SER A 42 -2.79 -19.99 14.69
C SER A 42 -1.27 -19.81 14.87
N GLU A 43 -0.59 -19.09 13.96
CA GLU A 43 0.88 -18.92 13.98
C GLU A 43 1.34 -17.52 14.46
N ILE A 44 0.43 -16.70 14.99
CA ILE A 44 0.69 -15.29 15.35
C ILE A 44 1.84 -15.13 16.35
N ASP A 45 1.89 -15.94 17.40
CA ASP A 45 2.92 -15.78 18.44
C ASP A 45 4.32 -16.06 17.88
N ALA A 46 4.45 -17.07 17.01
CA ALA A 46 5.71 -17.38 16.33
C ALA A 46 6.14 -16.27 15.36
N LEU A 47 5.17 -15.67 14.65
CA LEU A 47 5.43 -14.54 13.76
C LEU A 47 5.88 -13.29 14.55
N ILE A 48 5.20 -12.98 15.65
CA ILE A 48 5.59 -11.89 16.55
C ILE A 48 7.00 -12.14 17.09
N ASP A 49 7.31 -13.35 17.53
CA ASP A 49 8.63 -13.69 18.06
C ASP A 49 9.74 -13.57 17.02
N THR A 50 9.44 -13.84 15.75
CA THR A 50 10.37 -13.70 14.62
C THR A 50 10.64 -12.22 14.30
N LEU A 51 9.59 -11.39 14.37
CA LEU A 51 9.63 -10.00 13.90
C LEU A 51 9.99 -8.98 14.99
N LYS A 52 9.71 -9.28 16.26
CA LYS A 52 9.92 -8.35 17.38
C LYS A 52 11.37 -7.93 17.49
N GLY A 53 11.60 -6.66 17.77
CA GLY A 53 12.95 -6.11 17.90
C GLY A 53 13.62 -5.76 16.57
N SER A 54 12.91 -5.81 15.45
CA SER A 54 13.37 -5.21 14.19
C SER A 54 13.40 -3.68 14.29
N ASP A 55 14.33 -3.03 13.56
CA ASP A 55 14.48 -1.58 13.61
C ASP A 55 13.36 -0.86 12.82
N SER A 56 12.86 -1.48 11.75
CA SER A 56 11.65 -1.06 11.05
C SER A 56 10.83 -2.26 10.61
N ILE A 57 9.51 -2.16 10.76
CA ILE A 57 8.55 -3.15 10.27
C ILE A 57 7.54 -2.42 9.39
N SER A 58 7.39 -2.88 8.16
CA SER A 58 6.30 -2.48 7.29
C SER A 58 5.29 -3.61 7.16
N PHE A 59 4.02 -3.27 7.08
CA PHE A 59 2.91 -4.18 6.95
C PHE A 59 2.05 -3.79 5.75
N GLU A 60 1.59 -4.76 4.97
CA GLU A 60 0.65 -4.58 3.86
C GLU A 60 -0.52 -5.56 3.95
N ALA A 61 -1.75 -5.03 3.85
CA ALA A 61 -2.97 -5.78 3.68
C ALA A 61 -3.41 -5.73 2.22
N PHE A 62 -3.55 -6.89 1.60
CA PHE A 62 -3.92 -7.04 0.19
C PHE A 62 -5.42 -7.28 0.03
N PHE A 63 -5.95 -6.75 -1.07
CA PHE A 63 -7.33 -6.87 -1.53
C PHE A 63 -7.25 -7.25 -3.02
N GLY A 64 -6.85 -8.49 -3.28
CA GLY A 64 -6.35 -8.90 -4.60
C GLY A 64 -5.01 -8.23 -4.90
N THR A 65 -4.96 -7.40 -5.94
CA THR A 65 -3.76 -6.66 -6.37
C THR A 65 -3.68 -5.22 -5.84
N HIS A 66 -4.69 -4.78 -5.11
CA HIS A 66 -4.65 -3.52 -4.36
C HIS A 66 -4.13 -3.80 -2.96
N PHE A 67 -3.46 -2.84 -2.33
CA PHE A 67 -3.05 -3.00 -0.94
C PHE A 67 -3.03 -1.70 -0.17
N ILE A 68 -3.13 -1.83 1.15
CA ILE A 68 -2.97 -0.75 2.12
C ILE A 68 -1.78 -1.11 2.99
N GLY A 69 -0.81 -0.22 3.07
CA GLY A 69 0.39 -0.44 3.86
C GLY A 69 0.59 0.58 4.97
N VAL A 70 1.28 0.17 6.02
CA VAL A 70 1.66 1.00 7.17
C VAL A 70 3.07 0.62 7.62
N ARG A 71 3.80 1.58 8.17
CA ARG A 71 5.17 1.37 8.66
C ARG A 71 5.33 1.83 10.09
N ASN A 72 6.00 1.00 10.89
CA ASN A 72 6.47 1.33 12.21
C ASN A 72 8.01 1.35 12.24
N ASN A 73 8.57 2.46 12.71
CA ASN A 73 10.00 2.65 12.93
C ASN A 73 10.37 2.63 14.43
N ASP A 74 9.41 2.35 15.30
CA ASP A 74 9.64 2.18 16.74
C ASP A 74 9.74 0.70 17.11
N LYS A 75 10.98 0.28 17.32
CA LYS A 75 11.34 -1.06 17.76
C LYS A 75 10.64 -1.50 19.05
N THR A 76 10.36 -0.57 19.96
CA THR A 76 9.76 -0.89 21.27
C THR A 76 8.29 -1.28 21.16
N SER A 77 7.60 -0.76 20.15
CA SER A 77 6.19 -1.07 19.86
C SER A 77 6.00 -2.15 18.79
N SER A 78 7.08 -2.69 18.22
CA SER A 78 7.04 -3.70 17.12
C SER A 78 6.09 -4.88 17.39
N GLY A 79 6.15 -5.50 18.57
CA GLY A 79 5.26 -6.62 18.92
C GLY A 79 3.78 -6.26 18.92
N ALA A 80 3.44 -5.11 19.49
CA ALA A 80 2.06 -4.60 19.50
C ALA A 80 1.60 -4.24 18.09
N PHE A 81 2.46 -3.58 17.30
CA PHE A 81 2.22 -3.25 15.90
C PHE A 81 1.87 -4.50 15.07
N ILE A 82 2.69 -5.56 15.15
CA ILE A 82 2.46 -6.81 14.41
C ILE A 82 1.11 -7.43 14.79
N LYS A 83 0.88 -7.61 16.10
CA LYS A 83 -0.37 -8.20 16.61
C LYS A 83 -1.60 -7.43 16.12
N ASN A 84 -1.51 -6.11 16.16
CA ASN A 84 -2.61 -5.25 15.77
C ASN A 84 -2.85 -5.25 14.26
N CYS A 85 -1.81 -5.29 13.44
CA CYS A 85 -1.97 -5.44 11.99
C CYS A 85 -2.62 -6.77 11.62
N ILE A 86 -2.22 -7.87 12.27
CA ILE A 86 -2.84 -9.19 12.04
C ILE A 86 -4.31 -9.18 12.45
N ASN A 87 -4.61 -8.66 13.64
CA ASN A 87 -5.99 -8.52 14.09
C ASN A 87 -6.82 -7.65 13.13
N ALA A 88 -6.26 -6.54 12.65
CA ALA A 88 -6.93 -5.66 11.70
C ALA A 88 -7.27 -6.41 10.41
N VAL A 89 -6.31 -7.13 9.83
CA VAL A 89 -6.53 -7.95 8.63
C VAL A 89 -7.60 -9.02 8.86
N SER A 90 -7.50 -9.77 9.95
CA SER A 90 -8.40 -10.91 10.21
C SER A 90 -9.83 -10.51 10.55
N ASN A 91 -10.06 -9.28 11.02
CA ASN A 91 -11.39 -8.83 11.46
C ASN A 91 -11.99 -7.73 10.58
N SER A 92 -11.31 -7.31 9.51
CA SER A 92 -11.83 -6.27 8.62
C SER A 92 -12.68 -6.86 7.51
N GLU A 93 -13.86 -6.29 7.30
CA GLU A 93 -14.75 -6.66 6.20
C GLU A 93 -14.50 -5.84 4.93
N SER A 94 -13.70 -4.77 5.04
CA SER A 94 -13.38 -3.81 3.97
C SER A 94 -12.07 -3.08 4.26
N GLY A 95 -11.55 -2.37 3.26
CA GLY A 95 -10.39 -1.48 3.42
C GLY A 95 -10.67 -0.27 4.31
N GLU A 96 -11.91 0.24 4.33
CA GLU A 96 -12.32 1.28 5.30
C GLU A 96 -12.25 0.74 6.73
N GLY A 97 -12.82 -0.45 6.98
CA GLY A 97 -12.76 -1.10 8.29
C GLY A 97 -11.32 -1.38 8.74
N LEU A 98 -10.44 -1.76 7.80
CA LEU A 98 -9.01 -1.93 8.08
C LEU A 98 -8.37 -0.62 8.55
N LEU A 99 -8.58 0.49 7.84
CA LEU A 99 -8.02 1.78 8.24
C LEU A 99 -8.58 2.28 9.57
N GLU A 100 -9.86 2.05 9.85
CA GLU A 100 -10.46 2.39 11.15
C GLU A 100 -9.78 1.60 12.29
N GLN A 101 -9.57 0.29 12.10
CA GLN A 101 -8.87 -0.54 13.08
C GLN A 101 -7.41 -0.12 13.28
N LEU A 102 -6.69 0.14 12.19
CA LEU A 102 -5.31 0.63 12.24
C LEU A 102 -5.22 2.02 12.89
N ALA A 103 -6.15 2.92 12.60
CA ALA A 103 -6.20 4.25 13.20
C ALA A 103 -6.40 4.19 14.72
N LEU A 104 -7.30 3.32 15.21
CA LEU A 104 -7.49 3.07 16.63
C LEU A 104 -6.22 2.54 17.29
N VAL A 105 -5.55 1.59 16.63
CA VAL A 105 -4.31 0.97 17.10
C VAL A 105 -3.17 1.99 17.22
N PHE A 106 -3.04 2.87 16.25
CA PHE A 106 -1.99 3.89 16.22
C PHE A 106 -2.35 5.15 17.00
N ASN A 107 -3.55 5.19 17.59
CA ASN A 107 -4.09 6.35 18.28
C ASN A 107 -4.03 7.62 17.42
N VAL A 108 -4.37 7.47 16.13
CA VAL A 108 -4.48 8.58 15.18
C VAL A 108 -5.93 8.81 14.79
N PRO A 109 -6.34 10.07 14.57
CA PRO A 109 -7.73 10.40 14.33
C PRO A 109 -8.27 9.83 13.01
N ILE A 110 -7.44 9.76 11.96
CA ILE A 110 -7.74 9.16 10.65
C ILE A 110 -6.42 8.96 9.90
N LEU A 111 -6.29 7.84 9.21
CA LEU A 111 -5.27 7.62 8.18
C LEU A 111 -5.80 8.16 6.83
N GLY A 112 -4.96 8.89 6.09
CA GLY A 112 -5.15 9.13 4.67
C GLY A 112 -5.59 10.53 4.26
N GLN A 113 -5.30 11.58 5.05
CA GLN A 113 -5.86 12.94 4.89
C GLN A 113 -5.37 13.72 3.66
N SER A 114 -4.17 13.46 3.19
CA SER A 114 -3.62 13.98 1.93
C SER A 114 -2.55 13.02 1.45
N PHE A 115 -2.39 12.94 0.13
CA PHE A 115 -1.28 12.22 -0.46
C PHE A 115 -0.16 13.22 -0.73
N ASN A 116 1.01 13.01 -0.14
CA ASN A 116 2.18 13.86 -0.36
C ASN A 116 3.07 13.34 -1.48
N PHE A 117 2.86 12.09 -1.88
CA PHE A 117 3.81 11.36 -2.68
C PHE A 117 3.11 10.23 -3.43
N ALA A 118 3.48 10.07 -4.69
CA ALA A 118 3.10 8.93 -5.50
C ALA A 118 4.36 8.29 -6.08
N GLU A 119 4.45 6.97 -6.04
CA GLU A 119 5.56 6.21 -6.60
C GLU A 119 5.06 5.02 -7.41
N LEU A 120 5.53 4.91 -8.65
CA LEU A 120 5.31 3.72 -9.46
C LEU A 120 6.43 2.72 -9.19
N GLY A 121 6.07 1.49 -8.81
CA GLY A 121 7.02 0.40 -8.63
C GLY A 121 6.47 -0.95 -9.06
N ALA A 122 7.19 -2.00 -8.66
CA ALA A 122 6.87 -3.38 -8.99
C ALA A 122 6.74 -4.21 -7.70
N GLU A 123 5.60 -4.90 -7.56
CA GLU A 123 5.29 -5.71 -6.38
C GLU A 123 6.37 -6.78 -6.16
N GLY A 124 6.85 -6.86 -4.91
CA GLY A 124 7.82 -7.87 -4.46
C GLY A 124 9.25 -7.69 -4.95
N ILE A 125 9.57 -6.64 -5.72
CA ILE A 125 10.95 -6.36 -6.19
C ILE A 125 11.27 -4.86 -6.21
N TRP A 126 10.67 -4.10 -5.30
CA TRP A 126 10.71 -2.64 -5.30
C TRP A 126 12.12 -2.09 -5.07
N ASN A 127 12.91 -2.69 -4.19
CA ASN A 127 14.30 -2.27 -3.96
C ASN A 127 15.19 -2.63 -5.15
N THR A 128 14.97 -3.82 -5.71
CA THR A 128 15.77 -4.35 -6.82
C THR A 128 15.58 -3.55 -8.11
N LEU A 129 14.33 -3.21 -8.44
CA LEU A 129 14.01 -2.50 -9.68
C LEU A 129 14.06 -0.98 -9.51
N GLY A 130 13.88 -0.50 -8.28
CA GLY A 130 13.65 0.90 -7.94
C GLY A 130 12.22 1.35 -8.24
N GLY A 131 11.79 2.40 -7.55
CA GLY A 131 10.55 3.12 -7.83
C GLY A 131 10.77 4.37 -8.70
N ILE A 132 9.68 4.91 -9.24
CA ILE A 132 9.67 6.20 -9.95
C ILE A 132 8.72 7.12 -9.22
N LYS A 133 9.28 8.20 -8.67
CA LYS A 133 8.50 9.27 -8.08
C LYS A 133 7.67 9.95 -9.16
N LEU A 134 6.37 10.05 -8.92
CA LEU A 134 5.43 10.75 -9.76
C LEU A 134 5.10 12.09 -9.11
N GLU A 135 5.26 13.17 -9.87
CA GLU A 135 4.83 14.49 -9.42
C GLU A 135 3.29 14.55 -9.46
N LEU A 136 2.68 14.68 -8.30
CA LEU A 136 1.26 14.91 -8.17
C LEU A 136 0.99 16.38 -8.55
N SER A 137 0.42 16.58 -9.74
CA SER A 137 -0.06 17.90 -10.17
C SER A 137 -1.56 18.02 -9.92
N ASP A 138 -2.07 19.24 -9.81
CA ASP A 138 -3.52 19.51 -9.74
C ASP A 138 -4.27 19.15 -11.05
N SER A 139 -3.54 18.76 -12.11
CA SER A 139 -4.13 18.31 -13.38
C SER A 139 -4.70 16.90 -13.24
N GLU A 140 -5.92 16.70 -13.72
CA GLU A 140 -6.58 15.39 -13.84
C GLU A 140 -5.91 14.46 -14.87
N SER A 141 -4.90 14.94 -15.59
CA SER A 141 -4.19 14.20 -16.64
C SER A 141 -2.71 14.11 -16.35
N LEU A 142 -2.14 12.93 -16.63
CA LEU A 142 -0.70 12.70 -16.59
C LEU A 142 -0.04 13.49 -17.71
N SER A 143 0.94 14.34 -17.36
CA SER A 143 1.69 15.11 -18.35
C SER A 143 2.49 14.20 -19.28
N GLU A 144 2.68 14.61 -20.55
CA GLU A 144 3.54 13.86 -21.48
C GLU A 144 4.98 13.66 -20.95
N PRO A 145 5.66 14.68 -20.38
CA PRO A 145 6.97 14.46 -19.79
C PRO A 145 6.99 13.40 -18.68
N THR A 146 5.96 13.36 -17.82
CA THR A 146 5.85 12.32 -16.78
C THR A 146 5.63 10.95 -17.40
N TRP A 147 4.78 10.84 -18.42
CA TRP A 147 4.55 9.59 -19.12
C TRP A 147 5.81 9.08 -19.84
N GLU A 148 6.56 9.96 -20.51
CA GLU A 148 7.84 9.61 -21.13
C GLU A 148 8.86 9.11 -20.11
N CYS A 149 8.92 9.73 -18.92
CA CYS A 149 9.76 9.24 -17.81
C CYS A 149 9.37 7.80 -17.41
N ILE A 150 8.07 7.54 -17.25
CA ILE A 150 7.55 6.20 -16.95
C ILE A 150 7.99 5.21 -18.04
N VAL A 151 7.69 5.46 -19.31
CA VAL A 151 7.99 4.54 -20.42
C VAL A 151 9.49 4.20 -20.54
N ASN A 152 10.36 5.14 -20.20
CA ASN A 152 11.80 4.96 -20.30
C ASN A 152 12.44 4.27 -19.07
N SER A 153 11.70 4.10 -17.99
CA SER A 153 12.19 3.51 -16.74
C SER A 153 12.44 2.00 -16.79
N HIS A 154 13.19 1.50 -15.80
CA HIS A 154 13.33 0.05 -15.57
C HIS A 154 12.01 -0.60 -15.15
N VAL A 155 11.19 0.11 -14.36
CA VAL A 155 9.88 -0.35 -13.91
C VAL A 155 8.97 -0.67 -15.08
N TYR A 156 8.84 0.25 -16.03
CA TYR A 156 7.98 0.04 -17.21
C TYR A 156 8.49 -1.08 -18.12
N LYS A 157 9.81 -1.18 -18.30
CA LYS A 157 10.45 -2.20 -19.16
C LYS A 157 10.33 -3.60 -18.59
N ASN A 158 10.26 -3.76 -17.27
CA ASN A 158 10.04 -5.04 -16.62
C ASN A 158 8.57 -5.45 -16.72
N THR A 159 8.29 -6.53 -17.45
CA THR A 159 6.92 -7.06 -17.61
C THR A 159 6.65 -8.34 -16.81
N SER A 160 7.59 -8.75 -15.95
CA SER A 160 7.50 -10.01 -15.20
C SER A 160 6.79 -9.88 -13.85
N HIS A 161 6.55 -8.64 -13.40
CA HIS A 161 5.90 -8.35 -12.12
C HIS A 161 4.72 -7.40 -12.31
N ILE A 162 3.73 -7.51 -11.44
CA ILE A 162 2.62 -6.55 -11.33
C ILE A 162 3.19 -5.18 -10.96
N LYS A 163 2.57 -4.13 -11.49
CA LYS A 163 2.95 -2.73 -11.25
C LYS A 163 1.86 -2.04 -10.48
N ALA A 164 2.25 -1.25 -9.49
CA ALA A 164 1.34 -0.47 -8.69
C ALA A 164 1.88 0.96 -8.49
N ILE A 165 0.96 1.90 -8.33
CA ILE A 165 1.28 3.22 -7.80
C ILE A 165 0.98 3.20 -6.31
N GLU A 166 2.01 3.37 -5.50
CA GLU A 166 1.90 3.65 -4.07
C GLU A 166 1.64 5.13 -3.86
N LEU A 167 0.56 5.43 -3.16
CA LEU A 167 0.15 6.76 -2.76
C LEU A 167 0.44 6.89 -1.27
N ALA A 168 1.57 7.50 -0.92
CA ALA A 168 1.91 7.70 0.48
C ALA A 168 1.12 8.88 1.04
N CYS A 169 0.61 8.67 2.24
CA CYS A 169 -0.25 9.61 2.93
C CYS A 169 0.55 10.44 3.95
N ASP A 170 0.15 11.69 4.12
CA ASP A 170 0.57 12.50 5.27
C ASP A 170 -0.11 11.99 6.55
N GLY A 171 0.61 12.14 7.67
CA GLY A 171 0.07 11.88 9.02
C GLY A 171 1.16 11.60 10.04
N ASP A 172 0.74 11.38 11.29
CA ASP A 172 1.64 11.01 12.40
C ASP A 172 2.25 9.61 12.21
N TYR A 173 1.70 8.81 11.30
CA TYR A 173 2.19 7.49 10.92
C TYR A 173 2.31 7.37 9.41
N HIS A 174 3.41 6.74 8.97
CA HIS A 174 3.65 6.44 7.57
C HIS A 174 2.73 5.32 7.10
N HIS A 175 1.91 5.62 6.10
CA HIS A 175 1.01 4.66 5.49
C HIS A 175 0.78 5.02 4.02
N TRP A 176 0.38 4.03 3.24
CA TRP A 176 0.18 4.16 1.80
C TRP A 176 -0.99 3.32 1.33
N ILE A 177 -1.51 3.68 0.17
CA ILE A 177 -2.49 2.89 -0.58
C ILE A 177 -1.87 2.63 -1.94
N ALA A 178 -1.85 1.38 -2.38
CA ALA A 178 -1.35 1.01 -3.68
C ALA A 178 -2.46 0.56 -4.63
N ILE A 179 -2.42 1.13 -5.84
CA ILE A 179 -3.37 0.84 -6.91
C ILE A 179 -2.63 0.16 -8.06
N PRO A 180 -3.05 -1.02 -8.53
CA PRO A 180 -2.43 -1.69 -9.66
C PRO A 180 -2.62 -0.87 -10.94
N VAL A 181 -1.54 -0.73 -11.71
CA VAL A 181 -1.51 0.02 -12.96
C VAL A 181 -0.97 -0.79 -14.15
N SER A 182 -0.72 -2.08 -13.94
CA SER A 182 -0.46 -3.03 -15.01
C SER A 182 -1.72 -3.81 -15.40
N LYS A 183 -1.69 -4.41 -16.60
CA LYS A 183 -2.64 -5.46 -16.99
C LYS A 183 -2.69 -6.58 -15.95
N PRO A 184 -3.86 -7.24 -15.77
CA PRO A 184 -4.00 -8.35 -14.82
C PRO A 184 -3.29 -9.62 -15.28
N ASP A 185 -3.09 -9.79 -16.60
CA ASP A 185 -2.48 -10.98 -17.18
C ASP A 185 -1.06 -10.72 -17.66
N PHE A 186 -0.23 -11.77 -17.60
CA PHE A 186 1.12 -11.74 -18.15
C PHE A 186 1.08 -11.52 -19.68
N PRO A 187 1.93 -10.64 -20.24
CA PRO A 187 2.92 -9.78 -19.57
C PRO A 187 2.30 -8.56 -18.88
N PHE A 188 2.76 -8.28 -17.65
CA PHE A 188 2.25 -7.21 -16.78
C PHE A 188 2.70 -5.81 -17.24
N LYS A 189 2.14 -5.35 -18.35
CA LYS A 189 2.46 -4.04 -18.94
C LYS A 189 1.70 -2.92 -18.22
N VAL A 190 2.40 -1.84 -17.86
CA VAL A 190 1.79 -0.61 -17.34
C VAL A 190 0.86 0.00 -18.40
N GLU A 191 -0.34 0.37 -18.00
CA GLU A 191 -1.30 1.07 -18.86
C GLU A 191 -1.48 2.51 -18.42
N ARG A 192 -1.29 3.46 -19.35
CA ARG A 192 -1.42 4.89 -19.10
C ARG A 192 -2.76 5.25 -18.45
N LYS A 193 -3.84 4.67 -18.97
CA LYS A 193 -5.19 4.92 -18.45
C LYS A 193 -5.33 4.48 -17.00
N LEU A 194 -4.69 3.38 -16.58
CA LEU A 194 -4.73 2.93 -15.19
C LEU A 194 -3.91 3.86 -14.28
N VAL A 195 -2.77 4.36 -14.75
CA VAL A 195 -1.98 5.40 -14.05
C VAL A 195 -2.81 6.66 -13.85
N GLU A 196 -3.48 7.14 -14.89
CA GLU A 196 -4.35 8.33 -14.81
C GLU A 196 -5.53 8.10 -13.86
N VAL A 197 -6.13 6.91 -13.84
CA VAL A 197 -7.19 6.56 -12.87
C VAL A 197 -6.65 6.58 -11.44
N ALA A 198 -5.49 5.97 -11.18
CA ALA A 198 -4.87 5.97 -9.87
C ALA A 198 -4.59 7.40 -9.37
N ILE A 199 -4.08 8.28 -10.24
CA ILE A 199 -3.84 9.70 -9.91
C ILE A 199 -5.16 10.46 -9.70
N LYS A 200 -6.23 10.18 -10.47
CA LYS A 200 -7.54 10.80 -10.24
C LYS A 200 -8.17 10.41 -8.92
N LEU A 201 -7.99 9.16 -8.48
CA LEU A 201 -8.48 8.68 -7.18
C LEU A 201 -7.87 9.46 -6.00
N VAL A 202 -6.67 10.01 -6.18
CA VAL A 202 -6.01 10.93 -5.23
C VAL A 202 -6.75 12.28 -5.16
N GLN A 203 -7.21 12.78 -6.30
CA GLN A 203 -7.79 14.13 -6.44
C GLN A 203 -9.28 14.21 -6.07
N LEU A 204 -10.00 13.08 -6.10
CA LEU A 204 -11.43 13.01 -5.74
C LEU A 204 -11.70 13.13 -4.22
N ARG A 205 -10.68 13.48 -3.40
CA ARG A 205 -10.75 13.51 -1.93
C ARG A 205 -10.72 14.93 -1.37
#